data_AF-A0A844EHR3-F1
#
_entry.id   AF-A0A844EHR3-F1
#
_cell.length_a   1.000
_cell.length_b   1.000
_cell.length_c   1.000
_cell.angle_alpha   90.00
_cell.angle_beta   90.00
_cell.angle_gamma   90.00
#
_symmetry.space_group_name_H-M   'P 1'
#
loop_
_entity.id
_entity.type
_entity.pdbx_description
1 polymer ?
#
loop_
_entity_poly.entity_id
_entity_poly.type
_entity_poly.pdbx_seq_one_letter_code
_entity_poly.pdbx_strand_id
1 'polypeptide(L)'
;NTWFNEAFTWRMVLLLVLILVTLWLSRSVLYRDRMANSWGIMLFNGSIFVVTFVIYALIGIAANKKTPLHFDKAYLFPSAAAWLTGFIGLLVALLVLVGINAYLTAGQPAWLLKRFDADRVKAVIEKFGGNENSHLAFLRDKRIYFYQEDGQDVVFFMYRRISDKLLIMGEPIGDPEKFPAAIDDFVAKADQSDLKLVFYEINQELTMSLHESGFDFIKTGEDGLVDLDSFTLSGKRHRGERALMHKFDREGYQFEILQPPFTDSLMTTLKQISDEWLDHKAEKG
;
A
#
# COMPACT_ATOMS: atom_id res chain seq x y z
N ASN A 1 20.02 40.59 31.80
CA ASN A 1 19.97 39.15 32.13
C ASN A 1 18.60 38.67 32.61
N THR A 2 17.50 39.40 32.33
CA THR A 2 16.13 39.06 32.74
C THR A 2 15.40 38.14 31.74
N TRP A 3 15.81 38.16 30.47
CA TRP A 3 15.19 37.35 29.40
C TRP A 3 15.28 35.83 29.66
N PHE A 4 16.42 35.35 30.17
CA PHE A 4 16.61 33.94 30.55
C PHE A 4 15.82 33.54 31.80
N ASN A 5 15.51 34.48 32.70
CA ASN A 5 14.81 34.15 33.94
C ASN A 5 13.28 34.24 33.81
N GLU A 6 12.76 35.10 32.91
CA GLU A 6 11.31 35.31 32.75
C GLU A 6 10.70 34.52 31.58
N ALA A 7 11.40 34.35 30.46
CA ALA A 7 10.85 33.69 29.26
C ALA A 7 11.32 32.23 29.07
N PHE A 8 12.48 31.86 29.65
CA PHE A 8 13.14 30.57 29.39
C PHE A 8 13.76 29.99 30.66
N THR A 9 12.91 29.55 31.58
CA THR A 9 13.35 29.03 32.90
C THR A 9 14.40 27.93 32.73
N TRP A 10 15.38 27.83 33.63
CA TRP A 10 16.43 26.79 33.58
C TRP A 10 15.87 25.36 33.43
N ARG A 11 14.65 25.12 33.94
CA ARG A 11 13.89 23.87 33.77
C ARG A 11 13.55 23.58 32.30
N MET A 12 13.14 24.59 31.53
CA MET A 12 12.86 24.46 30.09
C MET A 12 14.13 24.18 29.31
N VAL A 13 15.24 24.84 29.65
CA VAL A 13 16.54 24.59 29.02
C VAL A 13 16.97 23.14 29.25
N LEU A 14 16.88 22.65 30.48
CA LEU A 14 17.17 21.24 30.79
C LEU A 14 16.26 20.27 30.03
N LEU A 15 14.96 20.57 29.93
CA LEU A 15 14.01 19.75 29.18
C LEU A 15 14.39 19.67 27.69
N LEU A 16 14.71 20.80 27.07
CA LEU A 16 15.08 20.83 25.65
C LEU A 16 16.41 20.12 25.39
N VAL A 17 17.39 20.28 26.28
CA VAL A 17 18.65 19.53 26.20
C VAL A 17 18.39 18.04 26.34
N LEU A 18 17.54 17.62 27.27
CA LEU A 18 17.14 16.22 27.43
C LEU A 18 16.50 15.69 26.14
N ILE A 19 15.54 16.42 25.56
CA ILE A 19 14.90 16.05 24.28
C ILE A 19 15.94 15.90 23.17
N LEU A 20 16.88 16.84 23.04
CA LEU A 20 17.92 16.79 22.02
C LEU A 20 18.86 15.59 22.21
N VAL A 21 19.25 15.29 23.45
CA VAL A 21 20.08 14.11 23.77
C VAL A 21 19.32 12.83 23.43
N THR A 22 18.03 12.73 23.79
CA THR A 22 17.21 11.56 23.44
C THR A 22 17.06 11.40 21.93
N LEU A 23 16.82 12.47 21.19
CA LEU A 23 16.75 12.44 19.73
C LEU A 23 18.09 12.01 19.11
N TRP A 24 19.20 12.52 19.63
CA TRP A 24 20.54 12.15 19.17
C TRP A 24 20.86 10.67 19.43
N LEU A 25 20.49 10.15 20.60
CA LEU A 25 20.63 8.72 20.92
C LEU A 25 19.71 7.85 20.06
N SER A 26 18.51 8.35 19.72
CA SER A 26 17.53 7.65 18.89
C SER A 26 17.87 7.64 17.39
N ARG A 27 18.93 8.34 16.94
CA ARG A 27 19.22 8.50 15.50
C ARG A 27 19.39 7.18 14.74
N SER A 28 19.88 6.12 15.41
CA SER A 28 20.03 4.78 14.81
C SER A 28 18.69 4.08 14.56
N VAL A 29 17.65 4.45 15.31
CA VAL A 29 16.28 3.94 15.14
C VAL A 29 15.54 4.71 14.03
N LEU A 30 16.00 5.91 13.69
CA LEU A 30 15.44 6.73 12.61
C LEU A 30 16.07 6.38 11.26
N TYR A 31 15.96 5.12 10.84
CA TYR A 31 16.55 4.59 9.61
C TYR A 31 15.69 4.78 8.36
N ARG A 32 14.47 5.31 8.50
CA ARG A 32 13.58 5.55 7.36
C ARG A 32 14.09 6.72 6.52
N ASP A 33 14.27 6.49 5.23
CA ASP A 33 14.78 7.50 4.29
C ASP A 33 13.70 8.50 3.86
N ARG A 34 12.43 8.12 4.03
CA ARG A 34 11.28 8.88 3.56
C ARG A 34 10.05 8.60 4.42
N MET A 35 9.00 9.38 4.18
CA MET A 35 7.66 9.09 4.67
C MET A 35 6.72 8.78 3.49
N ALA A 36 5.82 7.81 3.69
CA ALA A 36 4.70 7.55 2.81
C ALA A 36 3.44 7.90 3.60
N ASN A 37 3.02 9.15 3.45
CA ASN A 37 1.85 9.63 4.16
C ASN A 37 0.59 8.94 3.62
N SER A 38 -0.09 8.21 4.49
CA SER A 38 -1.43 7.71 4.20
C SER A 38 -2.43 8.86 4.21
N TRP A 39 -3.47 8.74 3.38
CA TRP A 39 -4.58 9.70 3.38
C TRP A 39 -5.18 9.91 4.77
N GLY A 40 -5.32 8.83 5.55
CA GLY A 40 -5.84 8.89 6.92
C GLY A 40 -4.96 9.73 7.84
N ILE A 41 -3.63 9.56 7.78
CA ILE A 41 -2.68 10.33 8.60
C ILE A 41 -2.69 11.80 8.18
N MET A 42 -2.72 12.10 6.87
CA MET A 42 -2.81 13.49 6.39
C MET A 42 -4.10 14.17 6.88
N LEU A 43 -5.24 13.47 6.80
CA LEU A 43 -6.53 13.99 7.26
C LEU A 43 -6.55 14.20 8.78
N PHE A 44 -6.01 13.27 9.55
CA PHE A 44 -5.92 13.38 11.01
C PHE A 44 -5.00 14.54 11.43
N ASN A 45 -3.81 14.66 10.84
CA ASN A 45 -2.90 15.77 11.12
C ASN A 45 -3.54 17.11 10.69
N GLY A 46 -4.18 17.14 9.52
CA GLY A 46 -4.90 18.31 9.04
C GLY A 46 -6.03 18.73 9.98
N SER A 47 -6.78 17.77 10.53
CA SER A 47 -7.87 18.06 11.46
C SER A 47 -7.37 18.67 12.77
N ILE A 48 -6.23 18.21 13.30
CA ILE A 48 -5.58 18.83 14.48
C ILE A 48 -5.28 20.30 14.21
N PHE A 49 -4.72 20.64 13.05
CA PHE A 49 -4.44 22.04 12.67
C PHE A 49 -5.72 22.85 12.53
N VAL A 50 -6.75 22.32 11.87
CA VAL A 50 -8.04 23.01 11.70
C VAL A 50 -8.71 23.25 13.05
N VAL A 51 -8.77 22.25 13.92
CA VAL A 51 -9.36 22.36 15.26
C VAL A 51 -8.58 23.39 16.08
N THR A 52 -7.25 23.32 16.08
CA THR A 52 -6.40 24.28 16.79
C THR A 52 -6.62 25.70 16.27
N PHE A 53 -6.70 25.87 14.95
CA PHE A 53 -6.96 27.16 14.30
C PHE A 53 -8.33 27.73 14.68
N VAL A 54 -9.37 26.91 14.64
CA VAL A 54 -10.74 27.30 15.02
C VAL A 54 -10.80 27.71 16.49
N ILE A 55 -10.25 26.90 17.40
CA ILE A 55 -10.19 27.22 18.82
C ILE A 55 -9.41 28.53 19.04
N TYR A 56 -8.25 28.69 18.40
CA TYR A 56 -7.43 29.89 18.52
C TYR A 56 -8.16 31.15 18.01
N ALA A 57 -8.88 31.03 16.90
CA ALA A 57 -9.71 32.11 16.35
C ALA A 57 -10.89 32.46 17.27
N LEU A 58 -11.59 31.45 17.81
CA LEU A 58 -12.70 31.65 18.76
C LEU A 58 -12.25 32.33 20.04
N ILE A 59 -11.10 31.95 20.61
CA ILE A 59 -10.51 32.63 21.78
C ILE A 59 -10.17 34.08 21.43
N GLY A 60 -9.65 34.34 20.21
CA GLY A 60 -9.42 35.70 19.72
C GLY A 60 -10.68 36.55 19.62
N ILE A 61 -11.78 35.98 19.12
CA ILE A 61 -13.09 36.65 19.04
C ILE A 61 -13.68 36.89 20.43
N ALA A 62 -13.58 35.90 21.32
CA ALA A 62 -14.01 35.99 22.72
C ALA A 62 -13.20 37.01 23.53
N ALA A 63 -11.94 37.26 23.19
CA ALA A 63 -11.10 38.29 23.79
C ALA A 63 -11.51 39.72 23.40
N ASN A 64 -12.36 39.88 22.37
CA ASN A 64 -12.82 41.20 21.92
C ASN A 64 -13.90 41.77 22.86
N LYS A 65 -13.70 42.99 23.37
CA LYS A 65 -14.59 43.63 24.37
C LYS A 65 -16.05 43.80 23.94
N LYS A 66 -16.37 43.64 22.66
CA LYS A 66 -17.71 43.83 22.09
C LYS A 66 -18.53 42.54 21.98
N THR A 67 -17.98 41.38 22.28
CA THR A 67 -18.73 40.13 22.24
C THR A 67 -19.52 39.92 23.53
N PRO A 68 -20.73 39.32 23.45
CA PRO A 68 -21.57 39.05 24.62
C PRO A 68 -21.07 37.87 25.47
N LEU A 69 -19.91 37.28 25.11
CA LEU A 69 -19.33 36.11 25.76
C LEU A 69 -18.35 36.56 26.86
N HIS A 70 -18.71 36.34 28.12
CA HIS A 70 -17.87 36.67 29.26
C HIS A 70 -17.01 35.47 29.67
N PHE A 71 -15.71 35.53 29.39
CA PHE A 71 -14.72 34.57 29.88
C PHE A 71 -13.82 35.22 30.92
N ASP A 72 -13.26 34.42 31.82
CA ASP A 72 -12.25 34.89 32.76
C ASP A 72 -11.01 35.38 31.98
N LYS A 73 -10.52 36.57 32.35
CA LYS A 73 -9.41 37.24 31.69
C LYS A 73 -8.11 36.44 31.75
N ALA A 74 -8.01 35.49 32.69
CA ALA A 74 -6.88 34.57 32.80
C ALA A 74 -6.68 33.68 31.56
N TYR A 75 -7.74 33.39 30.80
CA TYR A 75 -7.69 32.49 29.63
C TYR A 75 -7.74 33.22 28.28
N LEU A 76 -7.84 34.55 28.28
CA LEU A 76 -7.95 35.37 27.07
C LEU A 76 -6.60 35.98 26.69
N PHE A 77 -6.43 36.29 25.41
CA PHE A 77 -5.23 36.97 24.95
C PHE A 77 -5.11 38.37 25.57
N PRO A 78 -3.93 38.76 26.08
CA PRO A 78 -3.73 40.05 26.74
C PRO A 78 -3.87 41.24 25.78
N SER A 79 -3.69 41.01 24.46
CA SER A 79 -3.89 42.03 23.43
C SER A 79 -4.15 41.41 22.05
N ALA A 80 -4.74 42.20 21.14
CA ALA A 80 -4.91 41.81 19.74
C ALA A 80 -3.55 41.57 19.03
N ALA A 81 -2.51 42.30 19.43
CA ALA A 81 -1.15 42.09 18.92
C ALA A 81 -0.60 40.73 19.37
N ALA A 82 -0.82 40.31 20.62
CA ALA A 82 -0.40 38.99 21.10
C ALA A 82 -1.12 37.86 20.38
N TRP A 83 -2.42 38.02 20.11
CA TRP A 83 -3.20 37.09 19.28
C TRP A 83 -2.67 37.03 17.84
N LEU A 84 -2.41 38.18 17.21
CA LEU A 84 -1.89 38.21 15.84
C LEU A 84 -0.50 37.55 15.73
N THR A 85 0.39 37.80 16.69
CA THR A 85 1.72 37.17 16.72
C THR A 85 1.63 35.65 16.84
N GLY A 86 0.76 35.12 17.73
CA GLY A 86 0.58 33.68 17.86
C GLY A 86 -0.12 33.07 16.63
N PHE A 87 -1.04 33.80 16.01
CA PHE A 87 -1.67 33.39 14.74
C PHE A 87 -0.65 33.27 13.60
N ILE A 88 0.23 34.26 13.46
CA ILE A 88 1.36 34.21 12.51
C ILE A 88 2.27 33.03 12.84
N GLY A 89 2.57 32.80 14.11
CA GLY A 89 3.35 31.63 14.55
C GLY A 89 2.72 30.30 14.14
N LEU A 90 1.40 30.17 14.24
CA LEU A 90 0.66 28.97 13.81
C LEU A 90 0.71 28.78 12.29
N LEU A 91 0.62 29.85 11.50
CA LEU A 91 0.80 29.78 10.05
C LEU A 91 2.23 29.37 9.66
N VAL A 92 3.25 29.92 10.33
CA VAL A 92 4.64 29.52 10.11
C VAL A 92 4.85 28.05 10.47
N ALA A 93 4.31 27.59 11.61
CA ALA A 93 4.37 26.18 12.00
C ALA A 93 3.72 25.26 10.97
N LEU A 94 2.57 25.65 10.41
CA LEU A 94 1.92 24.91 9.33
C LEU A 94 2.81 24.86 8.07
N LEU A 95 3.40 25.98 7.66
CA LEU A 95 4.29 26.03 6.50
C LEU A 95 5.54 25.15 6.69
N VAL A 96 6.13 25.18 7.89
CA VAL A 96 7.27 24.31 8.24
C VAL A 96 6.86 22.84 8.18
N LEU A 97 5.71 22.48 8.73
CA LEU A 97 5.20 21.11 8.68
C LEU A 97 4.96 20.64 7.24
N VAL A 98 4.31 21.47 6.42
CA VAL A 98 4.09 21.18 5.00
C VAL A 98 5.42 21.05 4.26
N GLY A 99 6.40 21.92 4.54
CA GLY A 99 7.73 21.87 3.95
C GLY A 99 8.48 20.58 4.30
N ILE A 100 8.47 20.18 5.58
CA ILE A 100 9.07 18.91 6.04
C ILE A 100 8.37 17.73 5.38
N ASN A 101 7.03 17.73 5.35
CA ASN A 101 6.26 16.64 4.75
C ASN A 101 6.54 16.50 3.25
N ALA A 102 6.59 17.62 2.53
CA ALA A 102 6.92 17.66 1.11
C ALA A 102 8.34 17.14 0.87
N TYR A 103 9.32 17.58 1.67
CA TYR A 103 10.71 17.13 1.57
C TYR A 103 10.84 15.62 1.81
N LEU A 104 10.22 15.10 2.89
CA LEU A 104 10.28 13.68 3.24
C LEU A 104 9.47 12.78 2.30
N THR A 105 8.58 13.34 1.47
CA THR A 105 7.74 12.57 0.53
C THR A 105 8.25 12.63 -0.92
N ALA A 106 9.06 13.62 -1.27
CA ALA A 106 9.43 13.95 -2.66
C ALA A 106 10.20 12.83 -3.40
N GLY A 107 11.12 12.13 -2.71
CA GLY A 107 11.92 11.08 -3.34
C GLY A 107 11.13 9.78 -3.50
N GLN A 108 11.17 9.14 -4.67
CA GLN A 108 10.76 7.73 -4.84
C GLN A 108 11.98 6.83 -5.02
N PRO A 109 12.09 5.74 -4.26
CA PRO A 109 13.21 4.82 -4.41
C PRO A 109 13.18 4.17 -5.81
N ALA A 110 14.35 3.97 -6.39
CA ALA A 110 14.49 3.49 -7.76
C ALA A 110 13.82 2.12 -7.99
N TRP A 111 13.82 1.26 -6.97
CA TRP A 111 13.19 -0.07 -7.04
C TRP A 111 11.68 0.01 -7.24
N LEU A 112 11.00 1.05 -6.73
CA LEU A 112 9.59 1.27 -7.01
C LEU A 112 9.36 1.69 -8.45
N LEU A 113 10.30 2.41 -9.07
CA LEU A 113 10.14 2.99 -10.41
C LEU A 113 10.64 2.07 -11.53
N LYS A 114 11.15 0.87 -11.20
CA LYS A 114 11.59 -0.09 -12.21
C LYS A 114 10.42 -0.46 -13.13
N ARG A 115 10.70 -0.44 -14.43
CA ARG A 115 9.74 -0.86 -15.46
C ARG A 115 9.62 -2.38 -15.46
N PHE A 116 8.47 -2.86 -15.94
CA PHE A 116 8.26 -4.28 -16.19
C PHE A 116 9.29 -4.80 -17.19
N ASP A 117 9.86 -5.96 -16.89
CA ASP A 117 10.83 -6.67 -17.71
C ASP A 117 10.34 -8.10 -17.93
N ALA A 118 9.87 -8.37 -19.15
CA ALA A 118 9.27 -9.64 -19.50
C ALA A 118 10.28 -10.79 -19.45
N ASP A 119 11.53 -10.52 -19.82
CA ASP A 119 12.55 -11.55 -19.96
C ASP A 119 13.04 -12.00 -18.58
N ARG A 120 13.17 -11.07 -17.63
CA ARG A 120 13.46 -11.40 -16.22
C ARG A 120 12.36 -12.22 -15.56
N VAL A 121 11.09 -11.86 -15.78
CA VAL A 121 9.94 -12.64 -15.26
C VAL A 121 9.92 -14.04 -15.86
N LYS A 122 10.07 -14.16 -17.19
CA LYS A 122 10.14 -15.47 -17.87
C LYS A 122 11.29 -16.31 -17.36
N ALA A 123 12.48 -15.74 -17.19
CA ALA A 123 13.65 -16.47 -16.70
C ALA A 123 13.43 -17.09 -15.32
N VAL A 124 12.76 -16.40 -14.40
CA VAL A 124 12.40 -16.96 -13.08
C VAL A 124 11.38 -18.09 -13.23
N ILE A 125 10.30 -17.87 -14.01
CA ILE A 125 9.24 -18.87 -14.21
C ILE A 125 9.78 -20.13 -14.91
N GLU A 126 10.62 -19.98 -15.93
CA GLU A 126 11.21 -21.11 -16.67
C GLU A 126 12.19 -21.92 -15.81
N LYS A 127 12.91 -21.27 -14.89
CA LYS A 127 13.92 -21.91 -14.05
C LYS A 127 13.33 -22.59 -12.81
N PHE A 128 12.39 -21.92 -12.13
CA PHE A 128 11.88 -22.37 -10.82
C PHE A 128 10.41 -22.79 -10.85
N GLY A 129 9.70 -22.55 -11.95
CA GLY A 129 8.27 -22.72 -12.05
C GLY A 129 7.48 -21.47 -11.68
N GLY A 130 6.16 -21.58 -11.83
CA GLY A 130 5.20 -20.55 -11.44
C GLY A 130 4.00 -21.15 -10.73
N ASN A 131 3.12 -20.28 -10.29
CA ASN A 131 1.79 -20.55 -9.72
C ASN A 131 0.68 -20.03 -10.64
N GLU A 132 -0.58 -20.24 -10.25
CA GLU A 132 -1.79 -19.83 -10.97
C GLU A 132 -1.83 -18.33 -11.30
N ASN A 133 -1.15 -17.51 -10.52
CA ASN A 133 -1.11 -16.06 -10.66
C ASN A 133 0.07 -15.55 -11.52
N SER A 134 1.09 -16.38 -11.78
CA SER A 134 2.37 -15.93 -12.37
C SER A 134 2.22 -15.27 -13.73
N HIS A 135 1.30 -15.76 -14.55
CA HIS A 135 1.03 -15.21 -15.89
C HIS A 135 0.36 -13.83 -15.86
N LEU A 136 -0.25 -13.42 -14.74
CA LEU A 136 -0.84 -12.09 -14.58
C LEU A 136 0.22 -10.98 -14.62
N ALA A 137 1.51 -11.30 -14.47
CA ALA A 137 2.61 -10.37 -14.65
C ALA A 137 2.63 -9.78 -16.07
N PHE A 138 2.22 -10.55 -17.08
CA PHE A 138 2.26 -10.13 -18.48
C PHE A 138 1.14 -9.15 -18.88
N LEU A 139 0.19 -8.86 -17.97
CA LEU A 139 -0.79 -7.79 -18.14
C LEU A 139 -0.18 -6.39 -17.97
N ARG A 140 1.01 -6.28 -17.37
CA ARG A 140 1.80 -5.03 -17.21
C ARG A 140 1.10 -3.91 -16.43
N ASP A 141 0.07 -4.25 -15.69
CA ASP A 141 -0.69 -3.42 -14.76
C ASP A 141 -0.08 -3.43 -13.34
N LYS A 142 0.75 -4.44 -13.04
CA LYS A 142 1.47 -4.64 -11.77
C LYS A 142 2.95 -4.35 -11.94
N ARG A 143 3.56 -3.81 -10.88
CA ARG A 143 5.01 -3.67 -10.75
C ARG A 143 5.59 -4.97 -10.22
N ILE A 144 6.88 -5.19 -10.50
CA ILE A 144 7.57 -6.40 -10.08
C ILE A 144 8.70 -6.03 -9.12
N TYR A 145 8.69 -6.64 -7.95
CA TYR A 145 9.81 -6.61 -7.01
C TYR A 145 10.59 -7.90 -7.18
N PHE A 146 11.92 -7.83 -7.38
CA PHE A 146 12.78 -8.99 -7.53
C PHE A 146 13.68 -9.10 -6.31
N TYR A 147 13.66 -10.27 -5.68
CA TYR A 147 14.67 -10.70 -4.75
C TYR A 147 15.80 -11.41 -5.51
N GLN A 148 17.02 -11.02 -5.22
CA GLN A 148 18.22 -11.48 -5.92
C GLN A 148 19.21 -12.09 -4.95
N GLU A 149 19.78 -13.23 -5.31
CA GLU A 149 20.95 -13.81 -4.66
C GLU A 149 22.09 -13.88 -5.69
N ASP A 150 23.29 -13.46 -5.30
CA ASP A 150 24.49 -13.45 -6.16
C ASP A 150 24.27 -12.80 -7.54
N GLY A 151 23.40 -11.78 -7.58
CA GLY A 151 23.05 -11.04 -8.80
C GLY A 151 22.05 -11.74 -9.73
N GLN A 152 21.51 -12.90 -9.34
CA GLN A 152 20.47 -13.62 -10.08
C GLN A 152 19.09 -13.39 -9.48
N ASP A 153 18.08 -13.22 -10.34
CA ASP A 153 16.68 -13.19 -9.92
C ASP A 153 16.24 -14.59 -9.50
N VAL A 154 15.82 -14.75 -8.24
CA VAL A 154 15.41 -16.04 -7.69
C VAL A 154 13.93 -16.06 -7.30
N VAL A 155 13.40 -14.92 -6.83
CA VAL A 155 11.99 -14.76 -6.44
C VAL A 155 11.51 -13.40 -6.92
N PHE A 156 10.26 -13.30 -7.36
CA PHE A 156 9.62 -12.03 -7.60
C PHE A 156 8.23 -11.95 -6.99
N PHE A 157 7.79 -10.71 -6.75
CA PHE A 157 6.48 -10.36 -6.25
C PHE A 157 5.81 -9.40 -7.23
N MET A 158 4.55 -9.66 -7.55
CA MET A 158 3.73 -8.72 -8.31
C MET A 158 3.00 -7.82 -7.32
N TYR A 159 3.10 -6.50 -7.50
CA TYR A 159 2.43 -5.57 -6.60
C TYR A 159 1.91 -4.32 -7.30
N ARG A 160 0.92 -3.69 -6.67
CA ARG A 160 0.43 -2.35 -7.02
C ARG A 160 0.55 -1.44 -5.81
N ARG A 161 1.09 -0.24 -6.01
CA ARG A 161 1.15 0.77 -4.96
C ARG A 161 -0.17 1.54 -4.87
N ILE A 162 -0.75 1.60 -3.69
CA ILE A 162 -1.89 2.45 -3.34
C ILE A 162 -1.52 3.25 -2.09
N SER A 163 -1.24 4.55 -2.25
CA SER A 163 -0.79 5.44 -1.16
C SER A 163 0.49 4.93 -0.48
N ASP A 164 0.39 4.53 0.79
CA ASP A 164 1.43 3.99 1.67
C ASP A 164 1.50 2.46 1.63
N LYS A 165 0.70 1.80 0.78
CA LYS A 165 0.56 0.33 0.75
C LYS A 165 1.04 -0.25 -0.57
N LEU A 166 1.68 -1.40 -0.49
CA LEU A 166 2.04 -2.25 -1.62
C LEU A 166 1.12 -3.46 -1.57
N LEU A 167 0.10 -3.46 -2.41
CA LEU A 167 -0.83 -4.57 -2.56
C LEU A 167 -0.16 -5.62 -3.44
N ILE A 168 0.26 -6.72 -2.83
CA ILE A 168 0.92 -7.86 -3.46
C ILE A 168 -0.15 -8.84 -3.92
N MET A 169 -0.08 -9.26 -5.18
CA MET A 169 -1.00 -10.22 -5.78
C MET A 169 -0.45 -11.63 -5.62
N GLY A 170 -1.15 -12.46 -4.86
CA GLY A 170 -0.83 -13.86 -4.66
C GLY A 170 0.45 -14.10 -3.89
N GLU A 171 0.95 -15.33 -4.02
CA GLU A 171 2.17 -15.81 -3.41
C GLU A 171 3.42 -15.33 -4.17
N PRO A 172 4.61 -15.35 -3.54
CA PRO A 172 5.87 -15.15 -4.25
C PRO A 172 6.04 -16.18 -5.38
N ILE A 173 6.72 -15.78 -6.45
CA ILE A 173 6.97 -16.63 -7.62
C ILE A 173 8.47 -16.85 -7.76
N GLY A 174 8.91 -18.11 -7.83
CA GLY A 174 10.33 -18.46 -7.95
C GLY A 174 10.70 -19.63 -7.06
N ASP A 175 11.92 -19.61 -6.52
CA ASP A 175 12.44 -20.66 -5.64
C ASP A 175 11.75 -20.67 -4.26
N PRO A 176 10.97 -21.71 -3.90
CA PRO A 176 10.27 -21.78 -2.62
C PRO A 176 11.19 -21.74 -1.40
N GLU A 177 12.43 -22.26 -1.51
CA GLU A 177 13.40 -22.23 -0.40
C GLU A 177 13.81 -20.80 -0.03
N LYS A 178 13.63 -19.86 -0.97
CA LYS A 178 14.01 -18.46 -0.82
C LYS A 178 12.84 -17.55 -0.43
N PHE A 179 11.62 -18.07 -0.34
CA PHE A 179 10.44 -17.25 -0.03
C PHE A 179 10.56 -16.52 1.31
N PRO A 180 10.98 -17.15 2.44
CA PRO A 180 11.10 -16.44 3.71
C PRO A 180 12.09 -15.27 3.64
N ALA A 181 13.28 -15.51 3.07
CA ALA A 181 14.30 -14.48 2.93
C ALA A 181 13.87 -13.34 1.98
N ALA A 182 13.14 -13.69 0.90
CA ALA A 182 12.61 -12.72 -0.05
C ALA A 182 11.51 -11.84 0.57
N ILE A 183 10.65 -12.41 1.42
CA ILE A 183 9.62 -11.68 2.16
C ILE A 183 10.29 -10.72 3.15
N ASP A 184 11.25 -11.20 3.95
CA ASP A 184 11.97 -10.38 4.92
C ASP A 184 12.69 -9.19 4.26
N ASP A 185 13.37 -9.43 3.13
CA ASP A 185 14.02 -8.38 2.35
C ASP A 185 13.00 -7.36 1.80
N PHE A 186 11.83 -7.82 1.36
CA PHE A 186 10.79 -6.92 0.86
C PHE A 186 10.15 -6.12 2.01
N VAL A 187 9.91 -6.74 3.16
CA VAL A 187 9.42 -6.07 4.38
C VAL A 187 10.40 -4.99 4.81
N ALA A 188 11.70 -5.31 4.89
CA ALA A 188 12.74 -4.35 5.26
C ALA A 188 12.82 -3.16 4.29
N LYS A 189 12.76 -3.41 2.98
CA LYS A 189 12.77 -2.35 1.95
C LYS A 189 11.51 -1.49 1.96
N ALA A 190 10.35 -2.11 2.21
CA ALA A 190 9.11 -1.40 2.36
C ALA A 190 9.16 -0.49 3.60
N ASP A 191 9.60 -1.01 4.74
CA ASP A 191 9.66 -0.27 6.00
C ASP A 191 10.67 0.89 5.97
N GLN A 192 11.85 0.71 5.35
CA GLN A 192 12.80 1.80 5.09
C GLN A 192 12.17 2.93 4.25
N SER A 193 11.22 2.57 3.39
CA SER A 193 10.48 3.48 2.53
C SER A 193 9.16 3.99 3.15
N ASP A 194 8.89 3.65 4.42
CA ASP A 194 7.64 3.92 5.14
C ASP A 194 6.39 3.35 4.43
N LEU A 195 6.57 2.23 3.72
CA LEU A 195 5.52 1.50 3.01
C LEU A 195 5.12 0.24 3.78
N LYS A 196 3.86 -0.14 3.65
CA LYS A 196 3.29 -1.36 4.24
C LYS A 196 2.99 -2.37 3.16
N LEU A 197 3.34 -3.63 3.40
CA LEU A 197 2.95 -4.73 2.52
C LEU A 197 1.52 -5.18 2.86
N VAL A 198 0.75 -5.52 1.83
CA VAL A 198 -0.58 -6.13 1.98
C VAL A 198 -0.64 -7.27 0.97
N PHE A 199 -0.74 -8.50 1.46
CA PHE A 199 -0.84 -9.68 0.59
C PHE A 199 -2.31 -9.98 0.31
N TYR A 200 -2.63 -10.20 -0.97
CA TYR A 200 -3.98 -10.45 -1.46
C TYR A 200 -4.03 -11.82 -2.13
N GLU A 201 -5.08 -12.62 -1.82
CA GLU A 201 -5.29 -13.96 -2.37
C GLU A 201 -4.06 -14.89 -2.19
N ILE A 202 -3.61 -15.02 -0.94
CA ILE A 202 -2.56 -15.96 -0.55
C ILE A 202 -3.15 -17.23 0.06
N ASN A 203 -2.43 -18.33 -0.04
CA ASN A 203 -2.85 -19.60 0.54
C ASN A 203 -2.71 -19.62 2.08
N GLN A 204 -3.17 -20.70 2.68
CA GLN A 204 -3.13 -20.89 4.13
C GLN A 204 -1.69 -20.95 4.68
N GLU A 205 -0.77 -21.61 3.97
CA GLU A 205 0.61 -21.80 4.42
C GLU A 205 1.33 -20.45 4.56
N LEU A 206 1.28 -19.63 3.51
CA LEU A 206 1.87 -18.29 3.52
C LEU A 206 1.17 -17.37 4.53
N THR A 207 -0.16 -17.49 4.68
CA THR A 207 -0.90 -16.73 5.69
C THR A 207 -0.37 -17.01 7.10
N MET A 208 -0.14 -18.29 7.43
CA MET A 208 0.39 -18.67 8.74
C MET A 208 1.82 -18.16 8.94
N SER A 209 2.67 -18.27 7.91
CA SER A 209 4.04 -17.75 7.96
C SER A 209 4.07 -16.23 8.18
N LEU A 210 3.26 -15.46 7.45
CA LEU A 210 3.19 -14.01 7.61
C LEU A 210 2.63 -13.60 8.99
N HIS A 211 1.71 -14.38 9.55
CA HIS A 211 1.16 -14.12 10.88
C HIS A 211 2.24 -14.21 11.97
N GLU A 212 3.18 -15.15 11.85
CA GLU A 212 4.35 -15.22 12.74
C GLU A 212 5.25 -13.97 12.63
N SER A 213 5.28 -13.34 11.45
CA SER A 213 5.98 -12.07 11.19
C SER A 213 5.18 -10.82 11.58
N GLY A 214 4.02 -10.97 12.22
CA GLY A 214 3.20 -9.86 12.75
C GLY A 214 2.18 -9.29 11.78
N PHE A 215 1.83 -10.00 10.70
CA PHE A 215 0.73 -9.63 9.82
C PHE A 215 -0.61 -10.11 10.38
N ASP A 216 -1.62 -9.24 10.29
CA ASP A 216 -3.02 -9.63 10.46
C ASP A 216 -3.58 -10.20 9.15
N PHE A 217 -4.55 -11.11 9.24
CA PHE A 217 -5.20 -11.70 8.07
C PHE A 217 -6.73 -11.68 8.17
N ILE A 218 -7.38 -11.68 7.00
CA ILE A 218 -8.82 -11.83 6.84
C ILE A 218 -9.09 -12.81 5.70
N LYS A 219 -9.95 -13.81 5.92
CA LYS A 219 -10.33 -14.76 4.88
C LYS A 219 -11.21 -14.06 3.85
N THR A 220 -10.75 -14.01 2.60
CA THR A 220 -11.47 -13.40 1.47
C THR A 220 -12.35 -14.38 0.71
N GLY A 221 -11.94 -15.65 0.60
CA GLY A 221 -12.64 -16.66 -0.19
C GLY A 221 -12.01 -18.05 -0.09
N GLU A 222 -12.44 -18.92 -1.01
CA GLU A 222 -11.92 -20.28 -1.22
C GLU A 222 -11.88 -20.56 -2.74
N ASP A 223 -10.82 -21.23 -3.20
CA ASP A 223 -10.70 -21.66 -4.59
C ASP A 223 -11.28 -23.06 -4.80
N GLY A 224 -11.98 -23.23 -5.93
CA GLY A 224 -12.53 -24.51 -6.34
C GLY A 224 -11.49 -25.40 -7.00
N LEU A 225 -10.66 -26.08 -6.21
CA LEU A 225 -9.67 -27.03 -6.72
C LEU A 225 -10.33 -28.37 -7.10
N VAL A 226 -10.02 -28.87 -8.30
CA VAL A 226 -10.49 -30.18 -8.80
C VAL A 226 -9.29 -31.08 -9.03
N ASP A 227 -9.25 -32.20 -8.33
CA ASP A 227 -8.29 -33.27 -8.57
C ASP A 227 -8.67 -34.02 -9.86
N LEU A 228 -7.87 -33.82 -10.91
CA LEU A 228 -8.12 -34.39 -12.23
C LEU A 228 -7.93 -35.91 -12.29
N ASP A 229 -7.11 -36.49 -11.41
CA ASP A 229 -6.85 -37.93 -11.39
C ASP A 229 -8.05 -38.71 -10.85
N SER A 230 -8.76 -38.12 -9.88
CA SER A 230 -9.99 -38.69 -9.31
C SER A 230 -11.27 -38.18 -9.98
N PHE A 231 -11.19 -37.13 -10.79
CA PHE A 231 -12.34 -36.57 -11.48
C PHE A 231 -12.88 -37.54 -12.53
N THR A 232 -14.19 -37.82 -12.45
CA THR A 232 -14.89 -38.54 -13.51
C THR A 232 -16.28 -37.96 -13.72
N LEU A 233 -16.65 -37.81 -14.99
CA LEU A 233 -18.03 -37.50 -15.33
C LEU A 233 -18.96 -38.70 -15.08
N SER A 234 -18.46 -39.90 -14.79
CA SER A 234 -19.30 -41.08 -14.56
C SER A 234 -20.00 -41.06 -13.18
N GLY A 235 -21.02 -41.91 -13.01
CA GLY A 235 -21.68 -42.11 -11.70
C GLY A 235 -22.83 -41.16 -11.39
N LYS A 236 -23.46 -41.32 -10.22
CA LYS A 236 -24.71 -40.58 -9.90
C LYS A 236 -24.46 -39.10 -9.58
N ARG A 237 -23.30 -38.77 -9.01
CA ARG A 237 -22.94 -37.41 -8.56
C ARG A 237 -22.89 -36.39 -9.71
N HIS A 238 -22.30 -36.77 -10.85
CA HIS A 238 -22.12 -35.89 -12.01
C HIS A 238 -23.17 -36.06 -13.11
N ARG A 239 -24.41 -36.46 -12.74
CA ARG A 239 -25.48 -36.70 -13.73
C ARG A 239 -25.84 -35.42 -14.50
N GLY A 240 -25.82 -34.27 -13.84
CA GLY A 240 -26.18 -32.99 -14.44
C GLY A 240 -25.16 -32.56 -15.50
N GLU A 241 -23.87 -32.66 -15.16
CA GLU A 241 -22.74 -32.34 -16.01
C GLU A 241 -22.71 -33.23 -17.25
N ARG A 242 -22.97 -34.54 -17.11
CA ARG A 242 -23.12 -35.43 -18.28
C ARG A 242 -24.28 -35.05 -19.18
N ALA A 243 -25.42 -34.72 -18.60
CA ALA A 243 -26.58 -34.30 -19.38
C ALA A 243 -26.29 -33.00 -20.16
N LEU A 244 -25.52 -32.08 -19.56
CA LEU A 244 -25.05 -30.87 -20.22
C LEU A 244 -24.07 -31.19 -21.36
N MET A 245 -23.09 -32.08 -21.14
CA MET A 245 -22.16 -32.50 -22.20
C MET A 245 -22.91 -33.15 -23.38
N HIS A 246 -23.86 -34.04 -23.13
CA HIS A 246 -24.69 -34.64 -24.19
C HIS A 246 -25.52 -33.62 -24.95
N LYS A 247 -25.95 -32.53 -24.28
CA LYS A 247 -26.63 -31.42 -24.95
C LYS A 247 -25.67 -30.71 -25.90
N PHE A 248 -24.46 -30.38 -25.44
CA PHE A 248 -23.44 -29.75 -26.29
C PHE A 248 -23.06 -30.62 -27.49
N ASP A 249 -22.91 -31.93 -27.30
CA ASP A 249 -22.65 -32.87 -28.39
C ASP A 249 -23.80 -32.88 -29.42
N ARG A 250 -25.05 -32.95 -28.95
CA ARG A 250 -26.24 -32.97 -29.81
C ARG A 250 -26.42 -31.66 -30.59
N GLU A 251 -26.01 -30.53 -30.00
CA GLU A 251 -26.07 -29.21 -30.61
C GLU A 251 -24.81 -28.90 -31.47
N GLY A 252 -23.83 -29.80 -31.50
CA GLY A 252 -22.67 -29.71 -32.39
C GLY A 252 -21.56 -28.78 -31.89
N TYR A 253 -21.54 -28.41 -30.61
CA TYR A 253 -20.46 -27.60 -30.04
C TYR A 253 -19.13 -28.37 -30.06
N GLN A 254 -18.03 -27.66 -30.33
CA GLN A 254 -16.67 -28.22 -30.36
C GLN A 254 -15.77 -27.42 -29.43
N PHE A 255 -14.73 -28.07 -28.89
CA PHE A 255 -13.71 -27.45 -28.06
C PHE A 255 -12.33 -27.69 -28.67
N GLU A 256 -11.51 -26.64 -28.72
CA GLU A 256 -10.16 -26.70 -29.26
C GLU A 256 -9.21 -25.85 -28.39
N ILE A 257 -7.97 -26.33 -28.19
CA ILE A 257 -6.91 -25.57 -27.54
C ILE A 257 -5.98 -25.03 -28.62
N LEU A 258 -6.08 -23.73 -28.89
CA LEU A 258 -5.26 -23.04 -29.87
C LEU A 258 -3.93 -22.61 -29.23
N GLN A 259 -2.83 -22.76 -29.97
CA GLN A 259 -1.49 -22.38 -29.52
C GLN A 259 -1.04 -21.07 -30.19
N PRO A 260 -0.29 -20.21 -29.50
CA PRO A 260 0.29 -19.01 -30.12
C PRO A 260 1.33 -19.40 -31.18
N PRO A 261 1.60 -18.53 -32.19
CA PRO A 261 1.03 -17.20 -32.39
C PRO A 261 -0.40 -17.25 -32.97
N PHE A 262 -1.22 -16.28 -32.57
CA PHE A 262 -2.62 -16.15 -33.01
C PHE A 262 -2.73 -15.25 -34.25
N THR A 263 -3.65 -15.58 -35.17
CA THR A 263 -3.91 -14.77 -36.37
C THR A 263 -4.77 -13.54 -36.05
N ASP A 264 -4.65 -12.49 -36.87
CA ASP A 264 -5.46 -11.26 -36.72
C ASP A 264 -6.97 -11.54 -36.85
N SER A 265 -7.35 -12.49 -37.70
CA SER A 265 -8.76 -12.91 -37.87
C SER A 265 -9.32 -13.57 -36.60
N LEU A 266 -8.53 -14.42 -35.94
CA LEU A 266 -8.88 -15.02 -34.67
C LEU A 266 -9.01 -13.95 -33.58
N MET A 267 -8.03 -13.05 -33.47
CA MET A 267 -8.05 -11.96 -32.48
C MET A 267 -9.24 -11.02 -32.67
N THR A 268 -9.63 -10.74 -33.93
CA THR A 268 -10.84 -9.95 -34.23
C THR A 268 -12.10 -10.66 -33.74
N THR A 269 -12.19 -11.97 -33.95
CA THR A 269 -13.33 -12.79 -33.50
C THR A 269 -13.40 -12.84 -31.97
N LEU A 270 -12.28 -13.08 -31.29
CA LEU A 270 -12.22 -13.08 -29.82
C LEU A 270 -12.60 -11.71 -29.24
N LYS A 271 -12.18 -10.63 -29.89
CA LYS A 271 -12.57 -9.27 -29.49
C LYS A 271 -14.08 -9.06 -29.58
N GLN A 272 -14.73 -9.48 -30.67
CA GLN A 272 -16.18 -9.35 -30.82
C GLN A 272 -16.93 -10.09 -29.71
N ILE A 273 -16.52 -11.32 -29.41
CA ILE A 273 -17.10 -12.13 -28.32
C ILE A 273 -16.89 -11.44 -26.96
N SER A 274 -15.70 -10.91 -26.71
CA SER A 274 -15.37 -10.18 -25.48
C SER A 274 -16.19 -8.89 -25.32
N ASP A 275 -16.33 -8.11 -26.40
CA ASP A 275 -17.11 -6.87 -26.41
C ASP A 275 -18.60 -7.17 -26.14
N GLU A 276 -19.15 -8.24 -26.71
CA GLU A 276 -20.52 -8.71 -26.44
C GLU A 276 -20.69 -9.17 -24.98
N TRP A 277 -19.71 -9.91 -24.44
CA TRP A 277 -19.76 -10.39 -23.05
C TRP A 277 -19.68 -9.26 -22.02
N LEU A 278 -18.85 -8.25 -22.28
CA LEU A 278 -18.71 -7.10 -21.40
C LEU A 278 -20.00 -6.27 -21.34
N ASP A 279 -20.77 -6.20 -22.44
CA ASP A 279 -22.05 -5.50 -22.49
C ASP A 279 -21.97 -4.10 -21.85
N HIS A 280 -21.05 -3.28 -22.35
CA HIS A 280 -20.72 -1.93 -21.87
C HIS A 280 -20.16 -1.83 -20.44
N LYS A 281 -19.92 -2.94 -19.74
CA LYS A 281 -19.22 -2.94 -18.45
C LYS A 281 -17.73 -2.71 -18.68
N ALA A 282 -17.12 -2.01 -17.73
CA ALA A 282 -15.67 -1.88 -17.70
C ALA A 282 -15.02 -3.21 -17.29
N GLU A 283 -13.90 -3.52 -17.93
CA GLU A 283 -12.99 -4.58 -17.50
C GLU A 283 -12.57 -4.37 -16.05
N LYS A 284 -12.52 -5.46 -15.28
CA LYS A 284 -12.00 -5.45 -13.91
C LYS A 284 -10.57 -5.95 -13.95
N GLY A 285 -9.63 -5.06 -13.66
CA GLY A 285 -8.21 -5.38 -13.46
C GLY A 285 -7.82 -5.38 -11.99
#